data_AF-A0A379SKS1-F1
#
_entry.id   AF-A0A379SKS1-F1
#
_cell.length_a   1.000
_cell.length_b   1.000
_cell.length_c   1.000
_cell.angle_alpha   90.00
_cell.angle_beta   90.00
_cell.angle_gamma   90.00
#
_symmetry.space_group_name_H-M   'P 1'
#
loop_
_entity.id
_entity.type
_entity.pdbx_description
1 polymer ?
#
loop_
_entity_poly.entity_id
_entity_poly.type
_entity_poly.pdbx_seq_one_letter_code
_entity_poly.pdbx_strand_id
1 'polypeptide(L)'
;MPPAILQTLDIRDYFDFCVDAARISRSKPDPEIFLAACEGLGVNPCECIGVEDAQAGIDAINACGMRSVGIGGALRDADLHLPSTEFLTWPRLSAFWQNDK
;
A
#
# COMPACT_ATOMS: atom_id res chain seq x y z
N MET A 1 1.52 -19.29 1.51
CA MET A 1 0.03 -19.35 1.48
C MET A 1 -0.48 -17.94 1.68
N PRO A 2 -1.47 -17.45 0.92
CA PRO A 2 -2.05 -16.14 1.15
C PRO A 2 -2.60 -16.02 2.59
N PRO A 3 -2.62 -14.83 3.20
CA PRO A 3 -3.13 -14.65 4.56
C PRO A 3 -4.53 -15.22 4.73
N ALA A 4 -4.77 -15.99 5.80
CA ALA A 4 -6.05 -16.67 6.06
C ALA A 4 -7.24 -15.70 6.04
N ILE A 5 -7.03 -14.45 6.44
CA ILE A 5 -8.06 -13.40 6.43
C ILE A 5 -8.63 -13.13 5.03
N LEU A 6 -7.81 -13.24 3.97
CA LEU A 6 -8.29 -13.03 2.59
C LEU A 6 -9.22 -14.15 2.13
N GLN A 7 -9.00 -15.38 2.62
CA GLN A 7 -9.88 -16.52 2.37
C GLN A 7 -11.19 -16.38 3.15
N THR A 8 -11.11 -15.99 4.42
CA THR A 8 -12.29 -15.78 5.27
C THR A 8 -13.21 -14.69 4.73
N LEU A 9 -12.64 -13.63 4.14
CA LEU A 9 -13.39 -12.53 3.55
C LEU A 9 -13.85 -12.80 2.10
N ASP A 10 -13.47 -13.95 1.52
CA ASP A 10 -13.77 -14.33 0.12
C ASP A 10 -13.28 -13.30 -0.91
N ILE A 11 -12.10 -12.71 -0.65
CA ILE A 11 -11.48 -11.70 -1.53
C ILE A 11 -10.12 -12.12 -2.07
N ARG A 12 -9.70 -13.37 -1.87
CA ARG A 12 -8.39 -13.86 -2.31
C ARG A 12 -8.14 -13.59 -3.79
N ASP A 13 -9.15 -13.77 -4.63
CA ASP A 13 -9.00 -13.71 -6.09
C ASP A 13 -8.80 -12.28 -6.63
N TYR A 14 -8.96 -11.25 -5.79
CA TYR A 14 -8.62 -9.87 -6.14
C TYR A 14 -7.13 -9.52 -5.97
N PHE A 15 -6.31 -10.44 -5.45
CA PHE A 15 -4.88 -10.20 -5.19
C PHE A 15 -4.01 -11.05 -6.11
N ASP A 16 -3.32 -10.41 -7.06
CA ASP A 16 -2.38 -11.10 -7.96
C ASP A 16 -1.16 -11.67 -7.21
N PHE A 17 -0.73 -10.98 -6.16
CA PHE A 17 0.42 -11.37 -5.35
C PHE A 17 0.20 -11.05 -3.86
N CYS A 18 0.79 -11.85 -2.98
CA CYS A 18 0.83 -11.60 -1.54
C CYS A 18 2.23 -11.88 -1.02
N VAL A 19 2.87 -10.86 -0.44
CA VAL A 19 4.18 -11.00 0.19
C VAL A 19 4.08 -11.94 1.38
N ASP A 20 5.00 -12.89 1.47
CA ASP A 20 5.17 -13.74 2.65
C ASP A 20 5.91 -12.96 3.74
N ALA A 21 5.17 -12.41 4.70
CA ALA A 21 5.73 -11.58 5.78
C ALA A 21 6.77 -12.33 6.62
N ALA A 22 6.76 -13.67 6.66
CA ALA A 22 7.77 -14.46 7.36
C ALA A 22 9.16 -14.42 6.68
N ARG A 23 9.23 -13.94 5.43
CA ARG A 23 10.48 -13.77 4.68
C ARG A 23 11.05 -12.36 4.75
N ILE A 24 10.32 -11.43 5.36
CA ILE A 24 10.75 -10.04 5.52
C ILE A 24 11.69 -9.94 6.71
N SER A 25 12.87 -9.38 6.46
CA SER A 25 13.93 -9.23 7.46
C SER A 25 13.77 -7.95 8.27
N ARG A 26 13.28 -6.88 7.64
CA ARG A 26 13.08 -5.57 8.26
C ARG A 26 11.61 -5.16 8.18
N SER A 27 11.00 -4.97 9.34
CA SER A 27 9.63 -4.46 9.45
C SER A 27 9.57 -2.97 9.11
N LYS A 28 8.36 -2.50 8.76
CA LYS A 28 8.02 -1.06 8.67
C LYS A 28 8.61 -0.30 9.88
N PRO A 29 9.27 0.86 9.69
CA PRO A 29 9.22 1.73 8.52
C PRO A 29 10.19 1.37 7.38
N ASP A 30 10.89 0.23 7.46
CA ASP A 30 11.68 -0.23 6.32
C ASP A 30 10.76 -0.56 5.11
N PRO A 31 11.15 -0.18 3.87
CA PRO A 31 10.34 -0.41 2.68
C PRO A 31 10.35 -1.86 2.19
N GLU A 32 11.11 -2.78 2.81
CA GLU A 32 11.34 -4.15 2.30
C GLU A 32 10.05 -4.87 1.88
N ILE A 33 8.97 -4.76 2.66
CA ILE A 33 7.70 -5.41 2.33
C ILE A 33 7.03 -4.85 1.07
N PHE A 34 7.14 -3.54 0.82
CA PHE A 34 6.58 -2.91 -0.38
C PHE A 34 7.44 -3.18 -1.61
N LEU A 35 8.77 -3.17 -1.45
CA LEU A 35 9.71 -3.55 -2.51
C LEU A 35 9.53 -5.01 -2.93
N ALA A 36 9.35 -5.93 -1.97
CA ALA A 36 9.07 -7.32 -2.24
C ALA A 36 7.72 -7.51 -2.97
N ALA A 37 6.71 -6.69 -2.67
CA ALA A 37 5.45 -6.70 -3.40
C ALA A 37 5.64 -6.28 -4.86
N CYS A 38 6.38 -5.20 -5.10
CA CYS A 38 6.73 -4.74 -6.45
C CYS A 38 7.52 -5.79 -7.23
N GLU A 39 8.52 -6.41 -6.61
CA GLU A 39 9.32 -7.47 -7.24
C GLU A 39 8.45 -8.66 -7.64
N GLY A 40 7.56 -9.12 -6.74
CA GLY A 40 6.64 -10.23 -7.02
C GLY A 40 5.61 -9.93 -8.11
N LEU A 41 5.25 -8.66 -8.30
CA LEU A 41 4.33 -8.19 -9.34
C LEU A 41 5.05 -7.76 -10.63
N GLY A 42 6.37 -7.59 -10.61
CA GLY A 42 7.16 -7.11 -11.75
C GLY A 42 6.91 -5.65 -12.12
N VAL A 43 6.57 -4.80 -11.15
CA VAL A 43 6.25 -3.37 -11.35
C VAL A 43 7.24 -2.46 -10.65
N ASN A 44 7.40 -1.22 -11.14
CA ASN A 44 8.24 -0.23 -10.46
C ASN A 44 7.48 0.39 -9.27
N PRO A 45 8.12 0.58 -8.10
CA PRO A 45 7.50 1.32 -6.98
C PRO A 45 6.95 2.69 -7.36
N CYS A 46 7.61 3.43 -8.26
CA CYS A 46 7.14 4.73 -8.74
C CYS A 46 5.87 4.66 -9.61
N GLU A 47 5.43 3.45 -9.98
CA GLU A 47 4.17 3.18 -10.71
C GLU A 47 3.07 2.67 -9.76
N CYS A 48 3.31 2.69 -8.44
CA CYS A 48 2.43 2.11 -7.44
C CYS A 48 1.85 3.16 -6.49
N ILE A 49 0.64 2.87 -6.01
CA ILE A 49 0.00 3.55 -4.87
C ILE A 49 0.00 2.57 -3.70
N GLY A 50 0.53 3.00 -2.55
CA GLY A 50 0.42 2.30 -1.27
C GLY A 50 -0.72 2.86 -0.42
N VAL A 51 -1.50 2.01 0.23
CA VAL A 51 -2.61 2.40 1.13
C VAL A 51 -2.32 1.87 2.54
N GLU A 52 -2.46 2.72 3.56
CA GLU A 52 -2.09 2.36 4.94
C GLU A 52 -2.82 3.20 6.01
N ASP A 53 -2.97 2.67 7.23
CA ASP A 53 -3.60 3.32 8.38
C ASP A 53 -2.64 3.63 9.56
N ALA A 54 -1.35 3.32 9.42
CA ALA A 54 -0.30 3.54 10.43
C ALA A 54 0.90 4.33 9.90
N GLN A 55 1.48 5.19 10.75
CA GLN A 55 2.60 6.07 10.38
C GLN A 55 3.80 5.29 9.84
N ALA A 56 4.19 4.19 10.49
CA ALA A 56 5.33 3.39 10.06
C ALA A 56 5.14 2.83 8.64
N GLY A 57 3.92 2.52 8.23
CA GLY A 57 3.68 2.05 6.87
C GLY A 57 3.68 3.19 5.84
N ILE A 58 3.21 4.40 6.18
CA ILE A 58 3.38 5.58 5.33
C ILE A 58 4.86 5.88 5.10
N ASP A 59 5.66 5.87 6.17
CA ASP A 59 7.11 6.08 6.09
C ASP A 59 7.77 5.05 5.16
N ALA A 60 7.34 3.78 5.23
CA ALA A 60 7.83 2.70 4.37
C ALA A 60 7.41 2.83 2.90
N ILE A 61 6.17 3.25 2.63
CA ILE A 61 5.68 3.52 1.26
C ILE A 61 6.52 4.64 0.64
N ASN A 62 6.68 5.74 1.36
CA ASN A 62 7.45 6.90 0.89
C ASN A 62 8.93 6.55 0.69
N ALA A 63 9.52 5.72 1.57
CA ALA A 63 10.92 5.31 1.49
C ALA A 63 11.28 4.51 0.22
N CYS A 64 10.30 3.86 -0.43
CA CYS A 64 10.51 3.18 -1.71
C CYS A 64 10.05 3.98 -2.94
N GLY A 65 9.57 5.22 -2.77
CA GLY A 65 9.16 6.09 -3.88
C GLY A 65 7.78 5.76 -4.46
N MET A 66 6.96 5.00 -3.73
CA MET A 66 5.52 4.86 -4.03
C MET A 66 4.76 6.11 -3.61
N ARG A 67 3.56 6.29 -4.16
CA ARG A 67 2.63 7.33 -3.70
C ARG A 67 1.77 6.82 -2.55
N SER A 68 1.69 7.58 -1.46
CA SER A 68 1.05 7.12 -0.22
C SER A 68 -0.37 7.65 -0.03
N VAL A 69 -1.28 6.75 0.35
CA VAL A 69 -2.65 7.06 0.75
C VAL A 69 -2.85 6.64 2.20
N GLY A 70 -2.99 7.64 3.08
CA GLY A 70 -3.26 7.44 4.50
C GLY A 70 -4.76 7.37 4.79
N ILE A 71 -5.18 6.36 5.55
CA ILE A 71 -6.56 6.18 6.02
C ILE A 71 -6.68 6.49 7.52
N GLY A 72 -7.61 7.37 7.89
CA GLY A 72 -7.96 7.63 9.29
C GLY A 72 -7.24 8.83 9.89
N GLY A 73 -6.56 8.61 11.03
CA GLY A 73 -5.97 9.67 11.88
C GLY A 73 -4.90 10.52 11.19
N ALA A 74 -4.31 11.46 11.93
CA ALA A 74 -3.27 12.35 11.40
C ALA A 74 -1.95 11.58 11.12
N LEU A 75 -1.84 11.01 9.92
CA LEU A 75 -0.67 10.32 9.38
C LEU A 75 0.25 11.31 8.67
N ARG A 76 1.39 11.67 9.25
CA ARG A 76 2.27 12.66 8.64
C ARG A 76 2.83 12.13 7.31
N ASP A 77 3.07 13.05 6.38
CA ASP A 77 3.74 12.80 5.10
C ASP A 77 3.01 11.82 4.17
N ALA A 78 1.71 11.55 4.39
CA ALA A 78 0.90 10.86 3.39
C ALA A 78 0.54 11.82 2.24
N ASP A 79 0.75 11.40 0.99
CA ASP A 79 0.45 12.24 -0.18
C ASP A 79 -1.05 12.52 -0.33
N LEU A 80 -1.89 11.54 0.01
CA LEU A 80 -3.34 11.68 0.07
C LEU A 80 -3.88 11.19 1.41
N HIS A 81 -4.69 12.03 2.05
CA HIS A 81 -5.39 11.68 3.28
C HIS A 81 -6.88 11.40 3.03
N LEU A 82 -7.35 10.25 3.48
CA LEU A 82 -8.76 9.89 3.48
C LEU A 82 -9.22 9.58 4.91
N PRO A 83 -10.38 10.09 5.36
CA PRO A 83 -10.81 9.91 6.75
C PRO A 83 -11.31 8.49 7.04
N SER A 84 -11.67 7.71 6.02
CA SER A 84 -12.11 6.31 6.15
C SER A 84 -11.99 5.58 4.80
N THR A 85 -12.14 4.26 4.80
CA THR A 85 -12.11 3.44 3.57
C THR A 85 -13.30 3.68 2.64
N GLU A 86 -14.40 4.31 3.09
CA GLU A 86 -15.54 4.66 2.22
C GLU A 86 -15.14 5.63 1.11
N PHE A 87 -14.07 6.38 1.35
CA PHE A 87 -13.52 7.37 0.45
C PHE A 87 -12.43 6.82 -0.47
N LEU A 88 -12.00 5.57 -0.27
CA LEU A 88 -11.00 4.90 -1.10
C LEU A 88 -11.65 4.36 -2.38
N THR A 89 -11.92 5.27 -3.32
CA THR A 89 -12.65 4.97 -4.56
C THR A 89 -11.74 5.12 -5.77
N TRP A 90 -11.99 4.34 -6.83
CA TRP A 90 -11.24 4.44 -8.07
C TRP A 90 -11.20 5.86 -8.67
N PRO A 91 -12.33 6.61 -8.77
CA PRO A 91 -12.27 7.99 -9.27
C PRO A 91 -11.31 8.88 -8.49
N ARG A 92 -11.27 8.74 -7.16
CA ARG A 92 -10.33 9.51 -6.31
C ARG A 92 -8.89 9.09 -6.52
N LEU A 93 -8.60 7.79 -6.52
CA LEU A 93 -7.25 7.28 -6.76
C LEU A 93 -6.74 7.65 -8.15
N SER A 94 -7.60 7.59 -9.17
CA SER A 94 -7.25 7.98 -10.54
C SER A 94 -6.96 9.48 -10.68
N ALA A 95 -7.75 10.33 -10.01
CA ALA A 95 -7.53 11.78 -10.00
C ALA A 95 -6.25 12.15 -9.23
N PHE A 96 -6.04 11.51 -8.08
CA PHE A 96 -4.80 11.61 -7.33
C PHE A 96 -3.60 11.22 -8.21
N TRP A 97 -3.69 10.10 -8.93
CA TRP A 97 -2.64 9.65 -9.85
C TRP A 97 -2.30 10.69 -10.93
N GLN A 98 -3.32 11.29 -11.55
CA GLN A 98 -3.16 12.20 -12.68
C GLN A 98 -2.66 13.60 -12.31
N ASN A 99 -2.90 14.07 -11.08
CA ASN A 99 -2.53 15.41 -10.62
C ASN A 99 -1.02 15.63 -10.38
N ASP A 100 -0.19 14.63 -10.66
CA ASP A 100 1.27 14.65 -10.46
C ASP A 100 2.04 14.71 -11.80
N LYS A 101 1.34 15.16 -12.86
CA LYS A 101 1.91 15.49 -14.17
C LYS A 101 1.97 16.99 -14.40
#